data_AF-A0AA88H2Q0-F1
#
_entry.id   AF-A0AA88H2Q0-F1
#
_cell.length_a   1.000
_cell.length_b   1.000
_cell.length_c   1.000
_cell.angle_alpha   90.00
_cell.angle_beta   90.00
_cell.angle_gamma   90.00
#
_symmetry.space_group_name_H-M   'P 1'
#
loop_
_entity.id
_entity.type
_entity.pdbx_description
1 polymer ?
#
loop_
_entity_poly.entity_id
_entity_poly.type
_entity_poly.pdbx_seq_one_letter_code
_entity_poly.pdbx_strand_id
1 'polypeptide(L)'
;MSGLKAEAEKFLNNAKENTFGWTLKDNSTDDKIYVVVDNEADPDDNPYFSISRNGDSFKVASQYYLLEEVEGVRFIKLLSDYCAQGKRSLTDVLQKANSIYNQVESALMAGEDQGDDEEQEEVEIEVGDDMQDEMPIQPVSSMGSGYDANFEEMKKKFKKPQGASEGCINCIMKEYMKIKQAETEKLGISANPVNDDLFHWEIRFFKFDPKEDGQIAKDLAEYSKKHGIDYITLDLTFPLEFPFKPPFIRVLKPRFAFRTGHVTIGGSICMELLTTSGWSSVCSLESIFVQIRTEMIAGEARLDFSNTTPYTEHEAKEAFFRVAERYGWEKR
;
A
#
# COMPACT_ATOMS: atom_id res chain seq x y z
N MET A 1 -20.24 -23.56 -12.12
CA MET A 1 -19.56 -22.28 -11.89
C MET A 1 -20.37 -21.49 -10.88
N SER A 2 -20.00 -21.58 -9.60
CA SER A 2 -20.51 -20.69 -8.57
C SER A 2 -19.85 -19.31 -8.74
N GLY A 3 -20.59 -18.23 -8.50
CA GLY A 3 -20.01 -16.88 -8.49
C GLY A 3 -19.13 -16.66 -7.26
N LEU A 4 -18.23 -15.67 -7.30
CA LEU A 4 -17.29 -15.34 -6.21
C LEU A 4 -18.02 -15.14 -4.87
N LYS A 5 -19.19 -14.52 -4.90
CA LYS A 5 -20.03 -14.30 -3.73
C LYS A 5 -20.56 -15.61 -3.15
N ALA A 6 -21.04 -16.52 -4.00
CA ALA A 6 -21.57 -17.81 -3.56
C ALA A 6 -20.49 -18.69 -2.92
N GLU A 7 -19.25 -18.61 -3.41
CA GLU A 7 -18.09 -19.32 -2.82
C GLU A 7 -17.68 -18.70 -1.48
N ALA A 8 -17.64 -17.37 -1.40
CA ALA A 8 -17.39 -16.66 -0.14
C ALA A 8 -18.47 -16.96 0.91
N GLU A 9 -19.75 -16.98 0.52
CA GLU A 9 -20.87 -17.34 1.41
C GLU A 9 -20.80 -18.79 1.87
N LYS A 10 -20.38 -19.72 1.00
CA LYS A 10 -20.18 -21.13 1.37
C LYS A 10 -19.08 -21.29 2.41
N PHE A 11 -17.97 -20.55 2.25
CA PHE A 11 -16.86 -20.52 3.21
C PHE A 11 -17.29 -19.91 4.55
N LEU A 12 -18.03 -18.79 4.55
CA LEU A 12 -18.55 -18.15 5.77
C LEU A 12 -19.45 -19.07 6.60
N ASN A 13 -20.25 -19.89 5.93
CA ASN A 13 -21.17 -20.83 6.57
C ASN A 13 -20.47 -22.09 7.12
N ASN A 14 -19.17 -22.28 6.86
CA ASN A 14 -18.39 -23.40 7.38
C ASN A 14 -17.74 -23.06 8.72
N ALA A 15 -18.46 -23.29 9.82
CA ALA A 15 -18.06 -22.91 11.17
C ALA A 15 -16.77 -23.58 11.71
N LYS A 16 -16.21 -24.58 11.00
CA LYS A 16 -14.99 -25.30 11.42
C LYS A 16 -13.68 -24.67 10.90
N GLU A 17 -13.74 -23.90 9.83
CA GLU A 17 -12.56 -23.29 9.20
C GLU A 17 -12.45 -21.78 9.49
N ASN A 18 -13.55 -21.18 9.97
CA ASN A 18 -13.65 -19.75 10.12
C ASN A 18 -13.22 -19.29 11.54
N THR A 19 -11.95 -18.93 11.69
CA THR A 19 -11.36 -18.51 12.98
C THR A 19 -11.48 -17.01 13.24
N PHE A 20 -11.86 -16.22 12.24
CA PHE A 20 -12.01 -14.77 12.35
C PHE A 20 -13.47 -14.37 12.08
N GLY A 21 -14.04 -13.50 12.90
CA GLY A 21 -15.39 -12.98 12.72
C GLY A 21 -15.44 -11.89 11.67
N TRP A 22 -15.35 -12.24 10.38
CA TRP A 22 -15.58 -11.31 9.26
C TRP A 22 -16.95 -11.56 8.64
N THR A 23 -17.49 -10.54 7.96
CA THR A 23 -18.80 -10.58 7.31
C THR A 23 -18.73 -9.94 5.92
N LEU A 24 -19.59 -10.40 5.00
CA LEU A 24 -19.80 -9.73 3.72
C LEU A 24 -20.66 -8.49 3.92
N LYS A 25 -20.33 -7.37 3.25
CA LYS A 25 -21.26 -6.25 3.13
C LYS A 25 -22.37 -6.58 2.13
N ASP A 26 -23.55 -5.98 2.35
CA ASP A 26 -24.75 -6.14 1.50
C ASP A 26 -24.53 -5.78 0.03
N ASN A 27 -23.54 -4.93 -0.27
CA ASN A 27 -23.18 -4.52 -1.63
C ASN A 27 -22.19 -5.48 -2.34
N SER A 28 -21.91 -6.66 -1.78
CA SER A 28 -21.07 -7.67 -2.44
C SER A 28 -21.81 -8.31 -3.62
N THR A 29 -21.10 -8.47 -4.75
CA THR A 29 -21.59 -9.05 -6.01
C THR A 29 -20.75 -10.26 -6.42
N ASP A 30 -21.18 -10.99 -7.46
CA ASP A 30 -20.47 -12.15 -7.98
C ASP A 30 -19.11 -11.82 -8.61
N ASP A 31 -18.84 -10.54 -8.92
CA ASP A 31 -17.57 -10.07 -9.49
C ASP A 31 -16.70 -9.35 -8.45
N LYS A 32 -17.28 -8.94 -7.30
CA LYS A 32 -16.59 -8.16 -6.27
C LYS A 32 -17.17 -8.39 -4.87
N ILE A 33 -16.35 -8.88 -3.95
CA ILE A 33 -16.71 -9.08 -2.55
C ILE A 33 -16.09 -7.99 -1.66
N TYR A 34 -16.86 -7.50 -0.69
CA TYR A 34 -16.40 -6.55 0.33
C TYR A 34 -16.34 -7.25 1.68
N VAL A 35 -15.14 -7.32 2.26
CA VAL A 35 -14.86 -8.07 3.48
C VAL A 35 -14.57 -7.12 4.63
N VAL A 36 -15.37 -7.22 5.69
CA VAL A 36 -15.21 -6.44 6.91
C VAL A 36 -14.09 -7.03 7.76
N VAL A 37 -13.10 -6.22 8.13
CA VAL A 37 -11.89 -6.61 8.87
C VAL A 37 -12.15 -6.75 10.38
N ASP A 38 -13.11 -6.00 10.91
CA ASP A 38 -13.46 -6.03 12.32
C ASP A 38 -14.97 -6.05 12.53
N ASN A 39 -15.47 -6.96 13.36
CA ASN A 39 -16.90 -7.14 13.63
C ASN A 39 -17.25 -6.77 15.09
N GLU A 40 -16.36 -6.01 15.74
CA GLU A 40 -16.49 -5.59 17.14
C GLU A 40 -16.94 -4.12 17.29
N ALA A 41 -16.91 -3.31 16.22
CA ALA A 41 -17.50 -1.96 16.20
C ALA A 41 -18.79 -1.93 15.37
N ASP A 42 -19.55 -0.84 15.49
CA ASP A 42 -20.79 -0.59 14.75
C ASP A 42 -20.65 -1.00 13.27
N PRO A 43 -21.52 -1.85 12.70
CA PRO A 43 -21.38 -2.40 11.35
C PRO A 43 -21.11 -1.37 10.23
N ASP A 44 -21.59 -0.14 10.39
CA ASP A 44 -21.37 0.94 9.42
C ASP A 44 -19.97 1.58 9.51
N ASP A 45 -19.26 1.34 10.61
CA ASP A 45 -18.03 2.03 10.98
C ASP A 45 -16.82 1.07 10.95
N ASN A 46 -16.96 -0.10 10.33
CA ASN A 46 -15.90 -1.10 10.27
C ASN A 46 -15.04 -0.98 9.00
N PRO A 47 -13.70 -1.07 9.13
CA PRO A 47 -12.82 -1.08 7.99
C PRO A 47 -13.07 -2.32 7.13
N TYR A 48 -13.14 -2.14 5.82
CA TYR A 48 -13.33 -3.23 4.88
C TYR A 48 -12.36 -3.11 3.70
N PHE A 49 -12.07 -4.24 3.07
CA PHE A 49 -11.34 -4.30 1.80
C PHE A 49 -12.21 -4.98 0.74
N SER A 50 -11.84 -4.85 -0.54
CA SER A 50 -12.58 -5.48 -1.63
C SER A 50 -11.72 -6.40 -2.47
N ILE A 51 -12.24 -7.58 -2.79
CA ILE A 51 -11.64 -8.55 -3.69
C ILE A 51 -12.51 -8.60 -4.96
N SER A 52 -11.88 -8.62 -6.12
CA SER A 52 -12.54 -8.73 -7.44
C SER A 52 -11.94 -9.91 -8.21
N ARG A 53 -12.73 -10.58 -9.05
CA ARG A 53 -12.23 -11.66 -9.91
C ARG A 53 -11.72 -11.08 -11.23
N ASN A 54 -10.52 -11.48 -11.65
CA ASN A 54 -9.94 -11.16 -12.96
C ASN A 54 -9.47 -12.45 -13.64
N GLY A 55 -10.35 -13.07 -14.43
CA GLY A 55 -10.11 -14.41 -15.00
C GLY A 55 -10.05 -15.48 -13.91
N ASP A 56 -8.94 -16.24 -13.89
CA ASP A 56 -8.64 -17.26 -12.87
C ASP A 56 -7.84 -16.71 -11.68
N SER A 57 -7.56 -15.40 -11.69
CA SER A 57 -6.86 -14.71 -10.61
C SER A 57 -7.82 -13.82 -9.80
N PHE A 58 -7.57 -13.67 -8.50
CA PHE A 58 -8.29 -12.73 -7.65
C PHE A 58 -7.45 -11.46 -7.48
N LYS A 59 -8.05 -10.29 -7.72
CA LYS A 59 -7.45 -8.97 -7.58
C LYS A 59 -8.03 -8.26 -6.37
N VAL A 60 -7.18 -7.88 -5.42
CA VAL A 60 -7.59 -7.10 -4.25
C VAL A 60 -7.34 -5.63 -4.50
N ALA A 61 -8.34 -4.78 -4.26
CA ALA A 61 -8.08 -3.36 -4.17
C ALA A 61 -7.22 -3.11 -2.93
N SER A 62 -5.99 -2.65 -3.09
CA SER A 62 -5.01 -2.39 -2.01
C SER A 62 -5.40 -1.25 -1.05
N GLN A 63 -6.69 -0.89 -1.01
CA GLN A 63 -7.23 0.26 -0.30
C GLN A 63 -8.28 -0.19 0.71
N TYR A 64 -7.99 0.10 1.97
CA TYR A 64 -8.88 -0.13 3.10
C TYR A 64 -9.74 1.12 3.29
N TYR A 65 -11.05 0.97 3.19
CA TYR A 65 -11.97 2.09 3.26
C TYR A 65 -12.91 1.95 4.45
N LEU A 66 -13.29 3.10 5.01
CA LEU A 66 -14.51 3.28 5.77
C LEU A 66 -15.53 3.95 4.85
N LEU A 67 -16.80 3.55 4.90
CA LEU A 67 -17.88 4.24 4.20
C LEU A 67 -18.71 5.00 5.23
N GLU A 68 -18.73 6.33 5.16
CA GLU A 68 -19.71 7.12 5.90
C GLU A 68 -20.79 7.59 4.92
N GLU A 69 -22.06 7.32 5.25
CA GLU A 69 -23.18 7.89 4.51
C GLU A 69 -23.65 9.17 5.21
N VAL A 70 -23.46 10.30 4.55
CA VAL A 70 -23.99 11.59 5.01
C VAL A 70 -24.98 12.07 3.96
N GLU A 71 -26.25 12.21 4.36
CA GLU A 71 -27.34 12.73 3.52
C GLU A 71 -27.49 11.99 2.16
N GLY A 72 -27.30 10.67 2.14
CA GLY A 72 -27.43 9.84 0.94
C GLY A 72 -26.21 9.85 0.02
N VAL A 73 -25.11 10.50 0.43
CA VAL A 73 -23.83 10.50 -0.27
C VAL A 73 -22.83 9.66 0.52
N ARG A 74 -22.19 8.70 -0.14
CA ARG A 74 -21.20 7.81 0.46
C ARG A 74 -19.79 8.38 0.33
N PHE A 75 -19.13 8.59 1.45
CA PHE A 75 -17.77 9.11 1.54
C PHE A 75 -16.80 8.01 1.95
N ILE A 76 -15.64 7.99 1.31
CA ILE A 76 -14.51 7.14 1.71
C ILE A 76 -13.74 7.86 2.82
N LYS A 77 -13.70 7.26 4.02
CA LYS A 77 -12.87 7.71 5.14
C LYS A 77 -11.53 6.96 5.15
N LEU A 78 -10.48 7.66 5.58
CA LEU A 78 -9.14 7.09 5.72
C LEU A 78 -9.09 6.16 6.94
N LEU A 79 -8.34 5.07 6.82
CA LEU A 79 -8.12 4.12 7.93
C LEU A 79 -7.47 4.79 9.16
N SER A 80 -6.73 5.89 8.94
CA SER A 80 -6.18 6.73 10.01
C SER A 80 -7.25 7.33 10.92
N ASP A 81 -8.43 7.68 10.39
CA ASP A 81 -9.52 8.29 11.15
C ASP A 81 -10.19 7.26 12.07
N TYR A 82 -10.26 6.00 11.63
CA TYR A 82 -10.69 4.86 12.46
C TYR A 82 -9.74 4.63 13.65
N CYS A 83 -8.43 4.66 13.35
CA CYS A 83 -7.40 4.40 14.36
C CYS A 83 -7.27 5.56 15.36
N ALA A 84 -7.52 6.80 14.92
CA ALA A 84 -7.53 7.98 15.77
C ALA A 84 -8.65 7.97 16.83
N GLN A 85 -9.73 7.21 16.60
CA GLN A 85 -10.79 6.99 17.61
C GLN A 85 -10.36 6.06 18.75
N GLY A 86 -9.13 5.51 18.71
CA GLY A 86 -8.58 4.67 19.77
C GLY A 86 -9.16 3.26 19.83
N LYS A 87 -9.89 2.83 18.79
CA LYS A 87 -10.52 1.50 18.72
C LYS A 87 -9.48 0.40 18.52
N ARG A 88 -8.55 0.55 17.55
CA ARG A 88 -7.38 -0.33 17.29
C ARG A 88 -6.24 0.44 16.65
N SER A 89 -5.00 -0.10 16.69
CA SER A 89 -3.89 0.50 15.95
C SER A 89 -4.00 0.20 14.44
N LEU A 90 -3.48 1.11 13.62
CA LEU A 90 -3.46 0.93 12.15
C LEU A 90 -2.71 -0.34 11.76
N THR A 91 -1.64 -0.66 12.46
CA THR A 91 -0.86 -1.89 12.28
C THR A 91 -1.73 -3.12 12.53
N ASP A 92 -2.48 -3.17 13.63
CA ASP A 92 -3.34 -4.32 13.97
C ASP A 92 -4.43 -4.53 12.91
N VAL A 93 -5.05 -3.45 12.45
CA VAL A 93 -6.12 -3.51 11.44
C VAL A 93 -5.56 -4.03 10.11
N LEU A 94 -4.38 -3.55 9.70
CA LEU A 94 -3.74 -3.99 8.45
C LEU A 94 -3.24 -5.43 8.54
N GLN A 95 -2.63 -5.83 9.65
CA GLN A 95 -2.19 -7.23 9.88
C GLN A 95 -3.38 -8.19 9.88
N LYS A 96 -4.47 -7.84 10.56
CA LYS A 96 -5.70 -8.64 10.57
C LYS A 96 -6.30 -8.76 9.17
N ALA A 97 -6.33 -7.66 8.42
CA ALA A 97 -6.84 -7.68 7.06
C ALA A 97 -6.00 -8.55 6.12
N ASN A 98 -4.67 -8.50 6.24
CA ASN A 98 -3.76 -9.35 5.45
C ASN A 98 -3.91 -10.85 5.86
N SER A 99 -4.10 -11.14 7.14
CA SER A 99 -4.39 -12.52 7.59
C SER A 99 -5.72 -13.05 7.02
N ILE A 100 -6.76 -12.22 6.98
CA ILE A 100 -8.07 -12.58 6.38
C ILE A 100 -7.92 -12.77 4.87
N TYR A 101 -7.13 -11.91 4.20
CA TYR A 101 -6.82 -12.04 2.78
C TYR A 101 -6.23 -13.40 2.43
N ASN A 102 -5.13 -13.80 3.09
CA ASN A 102 -4.45 -15.08 2.80
C ASN A 102 -5.38 -16.29 3.00
N GLN A 103 -6.30 -16.21 3.96
CA GLN A 103 -7.29 -17.25 4.20
C GLN A 103 -8.34 -17.31 3.10
N VAL A 104 -8.88 -16.16 2.67
CA VAL A 104 -9.86 -16.10 1.58
C VAL A 104 -9.23 -16.52 0.26
N GLU A 105 -8.03 -16.06 -0.06
CA GLU A 105 -7.28 -16.47 -1.25
C GLU A 105 -7.02 -17.98 -1.24
N SER A 106 -6.46 -18.51 -0.15
CA SER A 106 -6.20 -19.94 -0.03
C SER A 106 -7.48 -20.78 -0.14
N ALA A 107 -8.60 -20.32 0.42
CA ALA A 107 -9.88 -21.04 0.36
C ALA A 107 -10.51 -21.03 -1.03
N LEU A 108 -10.40 -19.90 -1.75
CA LEU A 108 -10.90 -19.78 -3.12
C LEU A 108 -10.05 -20.61 -4.09
N MET A 109 -8.74 -20.69 -3.88
CA MET A 109 -7.83 -21.50 -4.72
C MET A 109 -7.84 -23.00 -4.36
N ALA A 110 -8.25 -23.40 -3.15
CA ALA A 110 -8.31 -24.82 -2.74
C ALA A 110 -9.37 -25.65 -3.48
N GLY A 111 -10.20 -25.03 -4.33
CA GLY A 111 -11.14 -25.72 -5.21
C GLY A 111 -10.50 -26.32 -6.48
N GLU A 112 -9.26 -25.97 -6.78
CA GLU A 112 -8.52 -26.41 -7.96
C GLU A 112 -7.25 -27.14 -7.53
N ASP A 113 -7.34 -28.46 -7.30
CA ASP A 113 -6.15 -29.29 -7.20
C ASP A 113 -6.35 -30.64 -7.88
N GLN A 114 -5.93 -30.71 -9.14
CA GLN A 114 -5.22 -31.84 -9.75
C GLN A 114 -4.97 -31.54 -11.24
N GLY A 115 -3.72 -31.36 -11.63
CA GLY A 115 -3.33 -31.32 -13.03
C GLY A 115 -1.91 -30.79 -13.22
N ASP A 116 -0.97 -31.73 -13.22
CA ASP A 116 0.44 -31.70 -13.61
C ASP A 116 0.94 -30.54 -14.49
N ASP A 117 2.23 -30.25 -14.27
CA ASP A 117 3.18 -29.64 -15.21
C ASP A 117 2.78 -29.84 -16.68
N GLU A 118 2.58 -28.74 -17.42
CA GLU A 118 3.06 -28.63 -18.81
C GLU A 118 2.92 -27.18 -19.32
N GLU A 119 3.90 -26.82 -20.14
CA GLU A 119 4.03 -25.58 -20.89
C GLU A 119 2.74 -25.20 -21.64
N GLN A 120 2.39 -23.91 -21.69
CA GLN A 120 1.50 -23.31 -22.69
C GLN A 120 1.58 -21.78 -22.55
N GLU A 121 2.09 -21.05 -23.53
CA GLU A 121 1.61 -20.73 -24.89
C GLU A 121 1.22 -19.24 -24.89
N GLU A 122 1.96 -18.46 -25.68
CA GLU A 122 1.70 -17.05 -25.93
C GLU A 122 0.35 -16.90 -26.62
N VAL A 123 -0.54 -16.07 -26.06
CA VAL A 123 -1.75 -15.62 -26.75
C VAL A 123 -1.55 -14.16 -27.13
N GLU A 124 -1.33 -13.92 -28.43
CA GLU A 124 -1.48 -12.58 -29.02
C GLU A 124 -2.95 -12.17 -28.94
N ILE A 125 -3.22 -11.03 -28.30
CA ILE A 125 -4.54 -10.40 -28.33
C ILE A 125 -4.45 -9.16 -29.24
N GLU A 126 -5.18 -9.20 -30.35
CA GLU A 126 -5.38 -8.07 -31.25
C GLU A 126 -6.12 -6.93 -30.55
N VAL A 127 -5.57 -5.73 -30.67
CA VAL A 127 -6.14 -4.49 -30.13
C VAL A 127 -7.32 -4.05 -31.00
N GLY A 128 -8.53 -4.11 -30.46
CA GLY A 128 -9.71 -3.46 -31.04
C GLY A 128 -9.84 -2.03 -30.52
N ASP A 129 -9.80 -1.07 -31.44
CA ASP A 129 -10.07 0.35 -31.21
C ASP A 129 -11.54 0.63 -30.85
N ASP A 130 -11.73 1.77 -30.18
CA ASP A 130 -12.96 2.53 -29.93
C ASP A 130 -13.94 2.09 -28.81
N MET A 131 -13.97 2.88 -27.73
CA MET A 131 -15.04 3.88 -27.58
C MET A 131 -14.71 4.93 -26.51
N GLN A 132 -14.80 6.19 -26.95
CA GLN A 132 -14.85 7.40 -26.13
C GLN A 132 -16.16 7.45 -25.34
N ASP A 133 -16.13 7.96 -24.11
CA ASP A 133 -17.04 9.04 -23.69
C ASP A 133 -16.57 9.68 -22.38
N GLU A 134 -16.41 11.00 -22.44
CA GLU A 134 -16.06 11.89 -21.33
C GLU A 134 -17.22 12.01 -20.33
N MET A 135 -16.89 12.17 -19.04
CA MET A 135 -17.76 12.91 -18.12
C MET A 135 -17.06 14.19 -17.65
N PRO A 136 -17.75 15.35 -17.65
CA PRO A 136 -17.14 16.62 -17.29
C PRO A 136 -16.99 16.74 -15.77
N ILE A 137 -15.74 16.76 -15.30
CA ILE A 137 -15.43 17.13 -13.91
C ILE A 137 -15.60 18.65 -13.79
N GLN A 138 -16.65 19.10 -13.11
CA GLN A 138 -16.79 20.52 -12.80
C GLN A 138 -15.77 20.94 -11.72
N PRO A 139 -15.13 22.12 -11.86
CA PRO A 139 -14.20 22.61 -10.86
C PRO A 139 -14.98 22.98 -9.59
N VAL A 140 -14.65 22.35 -8.46
CA VAL A 140 -15.12 22.83 -7.17
C VAL A 140 -14.47 24.19 -6.90
N SER A 141 -15.25 25.25 -7.06
CA SER A 141 -14.86 26.62 -6.75
C SER A 141 -14.91 26.86 -5.25
N SER A 142 -13.74 27.24 -4.71
CA SER A 142 -13.51 27.98 -3.47
C SER A 142 -14.11 27.45 -2.16
N MET A 143 -13.25 26.85 -1.33
CA MET A 143 -13.29 27.07 0.12
C MET A 143 -11.90 27.49 0.61
N GLY A 144 -11.84 28.69 1.17
CA GLY A 144 -10.85 29.11 2.17
C GLY A 144 -9.42 29.30 1.71
N SER A 145 -9.10 30.50 1.19
CA SER A 145 -7.76 31.07 1.27
C SER A 145 -7.38 31.27 2.73
N GLY A 146 -6.56 30.36 3.27
CA GLY A 146 -6.10 30.42 4.65
C GLY A 146 -4.89 29.52 4.86
N TYR A 147 -3.91 29.59 3.96
CA TYR A 147 -2.60 29.02 4.27
C TYR A 147 -1.93 29.92 5.30
N ASP A 148 -1.72 29.36 6.49
CA ASP A 148 -0.99 29.98 7.59
C ASP A 148 0.35 30.53 7.08
N ALA A 149 0.79 31.72 7.52
CA ALA A 149 2.03 32.33 7.04
C ALA A 149 3.25 31.40 7.17
N ASN A 150 3.17 30.48 8.15
CA ASN A 150 4.11 29.39 8.39
C ASN A 150 4.24 28.40 7.20
N PHE A 151 3.16 28.10 6.47
CA PHE A 151 3.17 27.18 5.33
C PHE A 151 4.00 27.73 4.17
N GLU A 152 3.77 29.00 3.81
CA GLU A 152 4.51 29.67 2.72
C GLU A 152 5.97 29.92 3.08
N GLU A 153 6.26 30.25 4.33
CA GLU A 153 7.63 30.43 4.80
C GLU A 153 8.42 29.11 4.80
N MET A 154 7.81 28.02 5.25
CA MET A 154 8.43 26.70 5.23
C MET A 154 8.66 26.21 3.79
N LYS A 155 7.69 26.46 2.90
CA LYS A 155 7.80 26.12 1.48
C LYS A 155 9.02 26.79 0.81
N LYS A 156 9.47 27.96 1.27
CA LYS A 156 10.66 28.64 0.71
C LYS A 156 11.98 27.97 1.08
N LYS A 157 12.00 27.12 2.12
CA LYS A 157 13.23 26.46 2.59
C LYS A 157 13.65 25.30 1.68
N PHE A 158 12.70 24.73 0.92
CA PHE A 158 12.97 23.58 0.07
C PHE A 158 13.23 23.96 -1.39
N LYS A 159 14.22 23.28 -1.98
CA LYS A 159 14.49 23.20 -3.41
C LYS A 159 13.35 22.46 -4.10
N LYS A 160 13.08 22.86 -5.35
CA LYS A 160 12.00 22.32 -6.18
C LYS A 160 12.51 22.16 -7.61
N PRO A 161 12.14 21.09 -8.32
CA PRO A 161 12.55 20.90 -9.70
C PRO A 161 11.88 21.91 -10.64
N GLN A 162 12.57 22.25 -11.73
CA GLN A 162 12.02 23.12 -12.77
C GLN A 162 10.86 22.39 -13.47
N GLY A 163 9.72 23.07 -13.61
CA GLY A 163 8.51 22.50 -14.23
C GLY A 163 7.51 21.88 -13.25
N ALA A 164 7.81 21.82 -11.94
CA ALA A 164 6.82 21.42 -10.93
C ALA A 164 5.66 22.44 -10.87
N SER A 165 4.43 21.95 -10.97
CA SER A 165 3.25 22.79 -10.80
C SER A 165 3.06 23.20 -9.34
N GLU A 166 2.45 24.37 -9.12
CA GLU A 166 2.16 24.86 -7.77
C GLU A 166 1.22 23.93 -6.99
N GLY A 167 0.30 23.27 -7.70
CA GLY A 167 -0.58 22.23 -7.14
C GLY A 167 0.20 21.03 -6.61
N CYS A 168 1.12 20.48 -7.41
CA CYS A 168 1.98 19.37 -7.01
C CYS A 168 2.82 19.72 -5.77
N ILE A 169 3.47 20.89 -5.79
CA ILE A 169 4.28 21.37 -4.67
C ILE A 169 3.43 21.51 -3.40
N ASN A 170 2.23 22.07 -3.51
CA ASN A 170 1.34 22.22 -2.37
C ASN A 170 0.85 20.88 -1.82
N CYS A 171 0.60 19.88 -2.68
CA CYS A 171 0.26 18.53 -2.27
C CYS A 171 1.41 17.88 -1.47
N ILE A 172 2.65 17.94 -1.97
CA ILE A 172 3.81 17.37 -1.26
C ILE A 172 4.06 18.10 0.07
N MET A 173 3.97 19.43 0.10
CA MET A 173 4.11 20.21 1.34
C MET A 173 3.04 19.85 2.37
N LYS A 174 1.79 19.60 1.93
CA LYS A 174 0.71 19.15 2.83
C LYS A 174 1.03 17.78 3.43
N GLU A 175 1.49 16.83 2.64
CA GLU A 175 1.91 15.51 3.13
C GLU A 175 3.08 15.62 4.12
N TYR A 176 4.06 16.50 3.85
CA TYR A 176 5.16 16.76 4.76
C TYR A 176 4.65 17.26 6.13
N MET A 177 3.76 18.25 6.12
CA MET A 177 3.16 18.79 7.34
C MET A 177 2.37 17.73 8.12
N LYS A 178 1.59 16.90 7.43
CA LYS A 178 0.85 15.79 8.06
C LYS A 178 1.79 14.83 8.78
N ILE A 179 2.86 14.38 8.11
CA ILE A 179 3.85 13.48 8.71
C ILE A 179 4.53 14.09 9.94
N LYS A 180 4.79 15.41 9.92
CA LYS A 180 5.35 16.12 11.08
C LYS A 180 4.37 16.25 12.24
N GLN A 181 3.07 16.33 11.96
CA GLN A 181 2.03 16.44 12.99
C GLN A 181 1.61 15.08 13.56
N ALA A 182 1.62 14.02 12.74
CA ALA A 182 1.12 12.69 13.10
C ALA A 182 2.01 11.89 14.08
N GLU A 183 3.12 12.46 14.56
CA GLU A 183 4.06 11.79 15.49
C GLU A 183 4.48 10.38 15.00
N THR A 184 4.70 10.23 13.70
CA THR A 184 5.04 8.95 13.03
C THR A 184 6.24 8.21 13.63
N GLU A 185 7.11 8.90 14.37
CA GLU A 185 8.22 8.30 15.11
C GLU A 185 7.78 7.31 16.21
N LYS A 186 6.54 7.45 16.71
CA LYS A 186 5.91 6.48 17.62
C LYS A 186 5.59 5.17 16.90
N LEU A 187 5.25 5.24 15.61
CA LEU A 187 5.03 4.09 14.73
C LEU A 187 6.35 3.53 14.18
N GLY A 188 7.50 4.06 14.63
CA GLY A 188 8.81 3.67 14.13
C GLY A 188 9.07 4.11 12.69
N ILE A 189 8.43 5.20 12.24
CA ILE A 189 8.59 5.73 10.89
C ILE A 189 9.11 7.16 10.98
N SER A 190 10.07 7.51 10.12
CA SER A 190 10.45 8.91 9.90
C SER A 190 10.59 9.14 8.41
N ALA A 191 10.11 10.28 7.90
CA ALA A 191 10.28 10.66 6.51
C ALA A 191 10.68 12.14 6.40
N ASN A 192 11.71 12.43 5.61
CA ASN A 192 12.29 13.77 5.51
C ASN A 192 12.83 14.04 4.09
N PRO A 193 12.65 15.27 3.56
CA PRO A 193 13.38 15.78 2.41
C PRO A 193 14.91 15.61 2.55
N VAL A 194 15.56 15.17 1.48
CA VAL A 194 17.01 14.98 1.41
C VAL A 194 17.65 16.22 0.79
N ASN A 195 18.69 16.78 1.43
CA ASN A 195 19.41 17.96 0.91
C ASN A 195 18.51 19.16 0.57
N ASP A 196 17.45 19.35 1.35
CA ASP A 196 16.38 20.33 1.14
C ASP A 196 15.58 20.13 -0.15
N ASP A 197 15.68 18.99 -0.84
CA ASP A 197 14.88 18.68 -2.02
C ASP A 197 13.49 18.18 -1.61
N LEU A 198 12.46 18.98 -1.90
CA LEU A 198 11.09 18.62 -1.59
C LEU A 198 10.62 17.37 -2.35
N PHE A 199 11.21 17.05 -3.50
CA PHE A 199 10.80 15.95 -4.37
C PHE A 199 11.56 14.65 -4.10
N HIS A 200 12.52 14.66 -3.17
CA HIS A 200 13.34 13.50 -2.84
C HIS A 200 13.45 13.31 -1.32
N TRP A 201 12.89 12.22 -0.81
CA TRP A 201 12.78 11.97 0.63
C TRP A 201 13.51 10.69 1.04
N GLU A 202 14.13 10.74 2.21
CA GLU A 202 14.61 9.55 2.93
C GLU A 202 13.57 9.16 3.96
N ILE A 203 13.16 7.90 3.90
CA ILE A 203 12.26 7.28 4.86
C ILE A 203 13.05 6.26 5.68
N ARG A 204 12.78 6.17 6.97
CA ARG A 204 13.37 5.15 7.85
C ARG A 204 12.29 4.39 8.58
N PHE A 205 12.40 3.06 8.58
CA PHE A 205 11.64 2.17 9.45
C PHE A 205 12.57 1.64 10.55
N PHE A 206 12.21 1.92 11.80
CA PHE A 206 12.99 1.60 12.99
C PHE A 206 12.07 1.15 14.13
N LYS A 207 12.63 0.81 15.30
CA LYS A 207 11.86 0.28 16.46
C LYS A 207 10.98 -0.91 16.06
N PHE A 208 11.57 -1.93 15.41
CA PHE A 208 10.85 -3.18 15.19
C PHE A 208 10.79 -3.97 16.51
N ASP A 209 9.62 -4.47 16.89
CA ASP A 209 9.41 -5.22 18.12
C ASP A 209 9.81 -6.70 17.93
N PRO A 210 10.73 -7.27 18.73
CA PRO A 210 11.16 -8.66 18.56
C PRO A 210 10.11 -9.74 18.80
N LYS A 211 8.99 -9.41 19.47
CA LYS A 211 7.86 -10.32 19.72
C LYS A 211 6.85 -10.24 18.59
N GLU A 212 6.51 -9.03 18.16
CA GLU A 212 5.43 -8.79 17.18
C GLU A 212 5.94 -8.78 15.74
N ASP A 213 7.10 -8.18 15.47
CA ASP A 213 7.64 -7.98 14.12
C ASP A 213 8.56 -9.12 13.68
N GLY A 214 8.70 -10.16 14.50
CA GLY A 214 9.38 -11.39 14.13
C GLY A 214 10.89 -11.24 13.89
N GLN A 215 11.37 -11.80 12.78
CA GLN A 215 12.80 -12.03 12.57
C GLN A 215 13.56 -10.78 12.10
N ILE A 216 12.90 -9.82 11.43
CA ILE A 216 13.52 -8.57 10.99
C ILE A 216 14.06 -7.75 12.18
N ALA A 217 13.36 -7.75 13.31
CA ALA A 217 13.78 -7.06 14.53
C ALA A 217 15.11 -7.64 15.07
N LYS A 218 15.26 -8.97 15.06
CA LYS A 218 16.49 -9.65 15.48
C LYS A 218 17.63 -9.38 14.50
N ASP A 219 17.34 -9.45 13.20
CA ASP A 219 18.32 -9.19 12.16
C ASP A 219 18.83 -7.74 12.24
N LEU A 220 17.97 -6.74 12.44
CA LEU A 220 18.38 -5.34 12.63
C LEU A 220 19.20 -5.12 13.91
N ALA A 221 18.87 -5.82 15.00
CA ALA A 221 19.68 -5.77 16.22
C ALA A 221 21.10 -6.34 16.01
N GLU A 222 21.23 -7.41 15.22
CA GLU A 222 22.54 -7.95 14.83
C GLU A 222 23.27 -7.03 13.84
N TYR A 223 22.54 -6.49 12.85
CA TYR A 223 23.07 -5.58 11.85
C TYR A 223 23.62 -4.31 12.51
N SER A 224 22.94 -3.79 13.52
CA SER A 224 23.36 -2.65 14.34
C SER A 224 24.70 -2.91 15.04
N LYS A 225 24.90 -4.12 15.59
CA LYS A 225 26.18 -4.49 16.22
C LYS A 225 27.35 -4.49 15.24
N LYS A 226 27.11 -4.83 13.96
CA LYS A 226 28.17 -4.92 12.92
C LYS A 226 28.40 -3.61 12.18
N HIS A 227 27.33 -2.83 11.94
CA HIS A 227 27.34 -1.70 11.00
C HIS A 227 26.81 -0.39 11.61
N GLY A 228 26.34 -0.40 12.85
CA GLY A 228 25.80 0.78 13.54
C GLY A 228 24.45 1.27 13.01
N ILE A 229 23.72 0.41 12.28
CA ILE A 229 22.41 0.72 11.68
C ILE A 229 21.37 -0.25 12.24
N ASP A 230 20.32 0.26 12.87
CA ASP A 230 19.20 -0.49 13.44
C ASP A 230 17.86 -0.18 12.74
N TYR A 231 17.93 0.37 11.53
CA TYR A 231 16.78 0.79 10.75
C TYR A 231 16.90 0.44 9.26
N ILE A 232 15.76 0.34 8.59
CA ILE A 232 15.65 0.16 7.14
C ILE A 232 15.47 1.54 6.52
N THR A 233 16.34 1.89 5.59
CA THR A 233 16.28 3.14 4.81
C THR A 233 15.59 2.88 3.49
N LEU A 234 14.57 3.67 3.21
CA LEU A 234 13.87 3.73 1.93
C LEU A 234 14.09 5.09 1.29
N ASP A 235 14.00 5.10 -0.02
CA ASP A 235 14.21 6.24 -0.89
C ASP A 235 12.89 6.51 -1.63
N LEU A 236 12.40 7.75 -1.55
CA LEU A 236 11.16 8.18 -2.20
C LEU A 236 11.42 9.35 -3.14
N THR A 237 10.99 9.22 -4.39
CA THR A 237 11.05 10.29 -5.40
C THR A 237 9.67 10.59 -5.96
N PHE A 238 9.25 11.85 -5.90
CA PHE A 238 7.97 12.29 -6.45
C PHE A 238 8.07 12.59 -7.95
N PRO A 239 7.09 12.16 -8.76
CA PRO A 239 6.95 12.66 -10.14
C PRO A 239 6.40 14.09 -10.16
N LEU A 240 6.54 14.79 -11.28
CA LEU A 240 5.99 16.14 -11.46
C LEU A 240 4.45 16.13 -11.52
N GLU A 241 3.88 14.97 -11.82
CA GLU A 241 2.44 14.72 -11.91
C GLU A 241 1.83 14.27 -10.57
N PHE A 242 2.57 14.27 -9.46
CA PHE A 242 2.00 13.98 -8.14
C PHE A 242 0.91 15.02 -7.78
N PRO A 243 -0.24 14.62 -7.21
CA PRO A 243 -0.59 13.30 -6.68
C PRO A 243 -1.32 12.38 -7.67
N PHE A 244 -1.41 12.72 -8.95
CA PHE A 244 -2.09 11.88 -9.95
C PHE A 244 -1.27 10.65 -10.33
N LYS A 245 0.06 10.76 -10.32
CA LYS A 245 0.97 9.61 -10.39
C LYS A 245 1.57 9.30 -9.01
N PRO A 246 1.79 8.01 -8.69
CA PRO A 246 2.40 7.60 -7.42
C PRO A 246 3.82 8.15 -7.27
N PRO A 247 4.36 8.30 -6.05
CA PRO A 247 5.80 8.44 -5.83
C PRO A 247 6.51 7.11 -6.11
N PHE A 248 7.79 7.14 -6.51
CA PHE A 248 8.60 5.92 -6.61
C PHE A 248 9.25 5.66 -5.26
N ILE A 249 8.97 4.51 -4.65
CA ILE A 249 9.51 4.12 -3.34
C ILE A 249 10.32 2.84 -3.50
N ARG A 250 11.53 2.81 -2.95
CA ARG A 250 12.41 1.64 -2.96
C ARG A 250 13.16 1.50 -1.66
N VAL A 251 13.63 0.30 -1.36
CA VAL A 251 14.61 0.06 -0.29
C VAL A 251 15.97 0.57 -0.77
N LEU A 252 16.67 1.34 0.07
CA LEU A 252 18.04 1.76 -0.15
C LEU A 252 19.03 0.82 0.56
N LYS A 253 18.81 0.57 1.85
CA LYS A 253 19.65 -0.32 2.69
C LYS A 253 18.94 -0.62 4.02
N PRO A 254 19.26 -1.71 4.74
CA PRO A 254 20.12 -2.82 4.33
C PRO A 254 19.52 -3.64 3.18
N ARG A 255 20.30 -4.54 2.59
CA ARG A 255 19.76 -5.50 1.61
C ARG A 255 18.95 -6.57 2.31
N PHE A 256 17.92 -7.05 1.62
CA PHE A 256 17.03 -8.11 2.09
C PHE A 256 17.49 -9.44 1.51
N ALA A 257 17.31 -10.52 2.27
CA ALA A 257 17.50 -11.87 1.76
C ALA A 257 16.47 -12.13 0.65
N PHE A 258 16.89 -12.90 -0.35
CA PHE A 258 16.08 -13.15 -1.54
C PHE A 258 14.69 -13.72 -1.18
N ARG A 259 13.64 -13.17 -1.80
CA ARG A 259 12.23 -13.55 -1.62
C ARG A 259 11.67 -13.35 -0.20
N THR A 260 12.17 -12.36 0.55
CA THR A 260 11.61 -11.98 1.86
C THR A 260 11.14 -10.52 1.86
N GLY A 261 10.15 -10.22 2.69
CA GLY A 261 9.63 -8.86 2.94
C GLY A 261 9.00 -8.16 1.73
N HIS A 262 8.64 -8.91 0.69
CA HIS A 262 8.13 -8.41 -0.60
C HIS A 262 9.10 -7.43 -1.30
N VAL A 263 10.39 -7.52 -0.96
CA VAL A 263 11.47 -6.75 -1.59
C VAL A 263 12.09 -7.57 -2.71
N THR A 264 12.15 -7.01 -3.90
CA THR A 264 12.76 -7.67 -5.07
C THR A 264 14.29 -7.70 -4.96
N ILE A 265 14.93 -8.48 -5.82
CA ILE A 265 16.40 -8.53 -5.91
C ILE A 265 17.06 -7.16 -6.17
N GLY A 266 16.31 -6.21 -6.74
CA GLY A 266 16.79 -4.85 -7.00
C GLY A 266 16.40 -3.83 -5.95
N GLY A 267 15.71 -4.24 -4.87
CA GLY A 267 15.26 -3.33 -3.81
C GLY A 267 13.95 -2.61 -4.09
N SER A 268 13.24 -2.92 -5.18
CA SER A 268 11.86 -2.45 -5.36
C SER A 268 10.90 -3.22 -4.47
N ILE A 269 9.80 -2.56 -4.09
CA ILE A 269 8.76 -3.14 -3.25
C ILE A 269 7.65 -3.64 -4.17
N CYS A 270 7.33 -4.93 -4.06
CA CYS A 270 6.31 -5.57 -4.89
C CYS A 270 4.91 -5.33 -4.31
N MET A 271 4.36 -4.13 -4.52
CA MET A 271 3.02 -3.77 -4.05
C MET A 271 2.22 -3.05 -5.14
N GLU A 272 0.99 -3.50 -5.39
CA GLU A 272 0.10 -2.89 -6.39
C GLU A 272 -0.22 -1.43 -6.05
N LEU A 273 -0.36 -1.09 -4.77
CA LEU A 273 -0.49 0.28 -4.25
C LEU A 273 0.43 1.33 -4.94
N LEU A 274 1.65 0.94 -5.31
CA LEU A 274 2.67 1.85 -5.86
C LEU A 274 2.67 1.90 -7.39
N THR A 275 1.74 1.18 -8.03
CA THR A 275 1.56 1.13 -9.49
C THR A 275 0.51 2.15 -9.94
N THR A 276 0.50 2.49 -11.22
CA THR A 276 -0.52 3.40 -11.79
C THR A 276 -1.94 2.85 -11.60
N SER A 277 -2.12 1.52 -11.63
CA SER A 277 -3.42 0.88 -11.48
C SER A 277 -3.91 0.76 -10.03
N GLY A 278 -3.00 0.70 -9.05
CA GLY A 278 -3.34 0.59 -7.63
C GLY A 278 -3.29 1.90 -6.84
N TRP A 279 -2.62 2.92 -7.40
CA TRP A 279 -2.46 4.22 -6.76
C TRP A 279 -3.75 5.01 -6.68
N SER A 280 -3.99 5.65 -5.53
CA SER A 280 -5.02 6.67 -5.39
C SER A 280 -4.46 7.92 -4.73
N SER A 281 -4.75 9.07 -5.36
CA SER A 281 -4.34 10.39 -4.87
C SER A 281 -4.94 10.78 -3.51
N VAL A 282 -5.94 10.02 -3.03
CA VAL A 282 -6.56 10.22 -1.72
C VAL A 282 -5.77 9.57 -0.59
N CYS A 283 -4.87 8.62 -0.90
CA CYS A 283 -4.05 7.92 0.09
C CYS A 283 -2.97 8.86 0.64
N SER A 284 -2.87 8.92 1.98
CA SER A 284 -1.80 9.66 2.64
C SER A 284 -0.48 8.89 2.57
N LEU A 285 0.65 9.61 2.50
CA LEU A 285 1.98 8.99 2.55
C LEU A 285 2.22 8.24 3.86
N GLU A 286 1.65 8.73 4.96
CA GLU A 286 1.68 8.03 6.24
C GLU A 286 1.08 6.63 6.13
N SER A 287 -0.15 6.51 5.60
CA SER A 287 -0.80 5.20 5.42
C SER A 287 0.01 4.28 4.50
N ILE A 288 0.63 4.84 3.46
CA ILE A 288 1.49 4.09 2.53
C ILE A 288 2.72 3.54 3.25
N PHE A 289 3.38 4.35 4.07
CA PHE A 289 4.56 3.93 4.82
C PHE A 289 4.24 2.83 5.84
N VAL A 290 3.12 2.97 6.55
CA VAL A 290 2.65 1.92 7.46
C VAL A 290 2.35 0.64 6.70
N GLN A 291 1.66 0.73 5.55
CA GLN A 291 1.34 -0.45 4.74
C GLN A 291 2.59 -1.16 4.23
N ILE A 292 3.56 -0.42 3.69
CA ILE A 292 4.85 -0.99 3.25
C ILE A 292 5.55 -1.70 4.42
N ARG A 293 5.59 -1.07 5.60
CA ARG A 293 6.20 -1.67 6.79
C ARG A 293 5.49 -2.97 7.18
N THR A 294 4.16 -2.99 7.18
CA THR A 294 3.36 -4.18 7.49
C THR A 294 3.60 -5.29 6.48
N GLU A 295 3.66 -5.00 5.19
CA GLU A 295 3.96 -6.00 4.15
C GLU A 295 5.38 -6.58 4.29
N MET A 296 6.36 -5.78 4.71
CA MET A 296 7.69 -6.31 5.02
C MET A 296 7.66 -7.32 6.17
N ILE A 297 6.86 -7.06 7.20
CA ILE A 297 6.70 -7.98 8.34
C ILE A 297 5.94 -9.23 7.91
N ALA A 298 4.83 -9.07 7.19
CA ALA A 298 4.00 -10.18 6.68
C ALA A 298 4.77 -11.10 5.73
N GLY A 299 5.64 -10.53 4.88
CA GLY A 299 6.55 -11.28 4.01
C GLY A 299 7.78 -11.87 4.72
N GLU A 300 7.78 -11.91 6.06
CA GLU A 300 8.85 -12.45 6.90
C GLU A 300 10.24 -11.87 6.56
N ALA A 301 10.34 -10.53 6.43
CA ALA A 301 11.57 -9.85 6.04
C ALA A 301 12.82 -10.34 6.79
N ARG A 302 13.87 -10.65 6.02
CA ARG A 302 15.21 -11.03 6.52
C ARG A 302 16.27 -10.14 5.90
N LEU A 303 17.34 -9.84 6.64
CA LEU A 303 18.45 -9.08 6.09
C LEU A 303 19.50 -9.99 5.44
N ASP A 304 20.08 -9.52 4.34
CA ASP A 304 21.28 -10.13 3.76
C ASP A 304 22.53 -9.54 4.43
N PHE A 305 23.19 -10.36 5.25
CA PHE A 305 24.44 -9.99 5.92
C PHE A 305 25.68 -10.18 5.03
N SER A 306 25.56 -10.85 3.90
CA SER A 306 26.67 -11.10 2.98
C SER A 306 26.92 -9.91 2.05
N ASN A 307 25.88 -9.14 1.73
CA ASN A 307 25.95 -7.98 0.86
C ASN A 307 25.37 -6.73 1.53
N THR A 308 26.25 -5.79 1.88
CA THR A 308 25.89 -4.53 2.54
C THR A 308 25.84 -3.34 1.58
N THR A 309 26.11 -3.55 0.29
CA THR A 309 26.03 -2.48 -0.70
C THR A 309 24.59 -1.99 -0.84
N PRO A 310 24.34 -0.67 -0.86
CA PRO A 310 23.00 -0.16 -1.08
C PRO A 310 22.40 -0.65 -2.41
N TYR A 311 21.09 -0.78 -2.48
CA TYR A 311 20.41 -0.92 -3.76
C TYR A 311 20.51 0.40 -4.54
N THR A 312 20.78 0.28 -5.83
CA THR A 312 20.78 1.42 -6.75
C THR A 312 19.37 1.68 -7.28
N GLU A 313 19.12 2.90 -7.72
CA GLU A 313 17.84 3.25 -8.35
C GLU A 313 17.62 2.45 -9.64
N HIS A 314 18.68 2.20 -10.40
CA HIS A 314 18.62 1.44 -11.65
C HIS A 314 18.19 -0.01 -11.41
N GLU A 315 18.83 -0.71 -10.47
CA GLU A 315 18.43 -2.08 -10.07
C GLU A 315 16.96 -2.13 -9.63
N ALA A 316 16.51 -1.14 -8.84
CA ALA A 316 15.14 -1.09 -8.34
C ALA A 316 14.13 -0.89 -9.47
N LYS A 317 14.40 0.02 -10.43
CA LYS A 317 13.52 0.26 -11.58
C LYS A 317 13.43 -0.97 -12.48
N GLU A 318 14.56 -1.57 -12.84
CA GLU A 318 14.56 -2.80 -13.65
C GLU A 318 13.78 -3.93 -12.97
N ALA A 319 13.98 -4.11 -11.67
CA ALA A 319 13.25 -5.13 -10.91
C ALA A 319 11.75 -4.83 -10.81
N PHE A 320 11.37 -3.55 -10.65
CA PHE A 320 9.96 -3.13 -10.67
C PHE A 320 9.31 -3.39 -12.03
N PHE A 321 9.97 -3.05 -13.14
CA PHE A 321 9.41 -3.28 -14.47
C PHE A 321 9.17 -4.76 -14.77
N ARG A 322 10.11 -5.64 -14.38
CA ARG A 322 9.93 -7.09 -14.52
C ARG A 322 8.75 -7.62 -13.70
N VAL A 323 8.52 -7.07 -12.51
CA VAL A 323 7.36 -7.42 -11.68
C VAL A 323 6.07 -6.89 -12.32
N ALA A 324 6.07 -5.63 -12.77
CA ALA A 324 4.91 -5.03 -13.44
C ALA A 324 4.50 -5.82 -14.69
N GLU A 325 5.46 -6.25 -15.51
CA GLU A 325 5.19 -7.12 -16.67
C GLU A 325 4.52 -8.44 -16.26
N ARG A 326 5.01 -9.08 -15.20
CA ARG A 326 4.46 -10.36 -14.71
C ARG A 326 3.01 -10.24 -14.24
N TYR A 327 2.66 -9.11 -13.61
CA TYR A 327 1.32 -8.90 -13.04
C TYR A 327 0.40 -8.03 -13.92
N GLY A 328 0.82 -7.72 -15.16
CA GLY A 328 0.04 -6.88 -16.07
C GLY A 328 -0.16 -5.44 -15.58
N TRP A 329 0.73 -4.93 -14.73
CA TRP A 329 0.66 -3.57 -14.21
C TRP A 329 1.19 -2.58 -15.25
N GLU A 330 0.52 -1.44 -15.39
CA GLU A 330 0.99 -0.37 -16.27
C GLU A 330 2.38 0.13 -15.85
N LYS A 331 3.29 0.13 -16.82
CA LYS A 331 4.63 0.68 -16.67
C LYS A 331 4.56 2.20 -16.59
N ARG A 332 5.45 2.79 -15.80
CA ARG A 332 5.45 4.22 -15.48
C ARG A 332 6.12 5.09 -16.53
#